data_AF-A0AAT9GS41-F1
#
_entry.id   AF-A0AAT9GS41-F1
#
_cell.length_a   1.000
_cell.length_b   1.000
_cell.length_c   1.000
_cell.angle_alpha   90.00
_cell.angle_beta   90.00
_cell.angle_gamma   90.00
#
_symmetry.space_group_name_H-M   'P 1'
#
loop_
_entity.id
_entity.type
_entity.pdbx_description
1 polymer ?
#
loop_
_entity_poly.entity_id
_entity_poly.type
_entity_poly.pdbx_seq_one_letter_code
_entity_poly.pdbx_strand_id
1 'polypeptide(L)' 'MEVNLKSLFNGSLLMKVKDPVCGMDVDDTTPYKFSYKGKTYYFCSPMCMAEFKKRPEKYIK' A
#
# COMPACT_ATOMS: atom_id res chain seq x y z
N MET A 1 -30.79 15.51 -14.41
CA MET A 1 -29.38 15.36 -14.83
C MET A 1 -28.85 14.14 -14.11
N GLU A 2 -29.12 12.97 -14.67
CA GLU A 2 -28.70 11.69 -14.11
C GLU A 2 -27.35 11.37 -14.72
N VAL A 3 -26.30 11.50 -13.91
CA VAL A 3 -24.96 11.09 -14.33
C VAL A 3 -24.99 9.58 -14.58
N ASN A 4 -24.84 9.19 -15.84
CA ASN A 4 -24.74 7.80 -16.24
C ASN A 4 -23.39 7.23 -15.75
N LEU A 5 -23.37 6.72 -14.53
CA LEU A 5 -22.19 6.17 -13.84
C LEU A 5 -21.81 4.76 -14.33
N LYS A 6 -22.17 4.37 -15.56
CA LYS A 6 -21.93 3.02 -16.09
C LYS A 6 -20.82 2.96 -17.15
N SER A 7 -19.96 3.98 -17.25
CA SER A 7 -18.83 3.97 -18.19
C SER A 7 -17.52 4.55 -17.60
N LEU A 8 -17.24 4.28 -16.32
CA LEU A 8 -15.93 4.54 -15.69
C LEU A 8 -15.41 3.34 -14.86
N PHE A 9 -16.15 2.24 -14.81
CA PHE A 9 -15.78 1.03 -14.07
C PHE A 9 -14.98 0.05 -14.93
N ASN A 10 -13.83 0.49 -15.44
CA ASN A 10 -12.80 -0.43 -15.94
C ASN A 10 -11.56 -0.30 -15.06
N GLY A 11 -11.63 -0.89 -13.86
CA GLY A 11 -10.46 -1.25 -13.04
C GLY A 11 -9.87 -0.18 -12.12
N SER A 12 -10.26 -0.26 -10.85
CA SER A 12 -9.44 0.08 -9.67
C SER A 12 -9.04 1.54 -9.44
N LEU A 13 -9.85 2.25 -8.65
CA LEU A 13 -9.45 3.43 -7.86
C LEU A 13 -8.54 3.02 -6.67
N LEU A 14 -7.61 2.07 -6.89
CA LEU A 14 -6.64 1.59 -5.91
C LEU A 14 -5.30 2.20 -6.28
N MET A 15 -4.73 3.03 -5.40
CA MET A 15 -3.38 3.51 -5.60
C MET A 15 -2.42 2.37 -5.28
N LYS A 16 -1.76 1.87 -6.32
CA LYS A 16 -0.70 0.87 -6.13
C LYS A 16 0.53 1.56 -5.55
N VAL A 17 0.95 1.10 -4.38
CA VAL A 17 2.14 1.52 -3.66
C VAL A 17 3.10 0.34 -3.59
N LYS A 18 4.39 0.62 -3.45
CA LYS A 18 5.40 -0.44 -3.43
C LYS A 18 5.68 -0.88 -2.00
N ASP A 19 5.58 -2.20 -1.75
CA ASP A 19 6.03 -2.80 -0.50
C ASP A 19 7.55 -2.58 -0.37
N PRO A 20 8.03 -1.90 0.69
CA PRO A 20 9.45 -1.56 0.82
C PRO A 20 10.33 -2.76 1.21
N VAL A 21 9.74 -3.90 1.59
CA VAL A 21 10.45 -5.14 1.96
C VAL A 21 10.64 -6.03 0.74
N CYS A 22 9.56 -6.37 0.04
CA CYS A 22 9.61 -7.30 -1.09
C CYS A 22 9.58 -6.64 -2.47
N GLY A 23 9.21 -5.35 -2.55
CA GLY A 23 9.12 -4.61 -3.80
C GLY A 23 7.87 -4.90 -4.63
N MET A 24 6.94 -5.72 -4.13
CA MET A 24 5.66 -5.98 -4.81
C MET A 24 4.75 -4.74 -4.79
N ASP A 25 3.94 -4.60 -5.83
CA ASP A 25 2.86 -3.63 -5.86
C ASP A 25 1.72 -4.10 -4.94
N VAL A 26 1.36 -3.25 -3.99
CA VAL A 26 0.26 -3.46 -3.05
C VAL A 26 -0.72 -2.31 -3.14
N ASP A 27 -2.00 -2.59 -2.93
CA ASP A 27 -3.04 -1.58 -2.91
C ASP A 27 -2.98 -0.75 -1.62
N ASP A 28 -3.19 0.56 -1.70
CA ASP A 28 -3.23 1.46 -0.53
C ASP A 28 -4.39 1.15 0.44
N THR A 29 -5.36 0.35 -0.01
CA THR A 29 -6.44 -0.18 0.82
C THR A 29 -6.04 -1.36 1.69
N THR A 30 -4.79 -1.85 1.58
CA THR A 30 -4.31 -2.96 2.40
C THR A 30 -4.45 -2.66 3.90
N PRO A 31 -4.93 -3.61 4.72
CA PRO A 31 -4.92 -3.46 6.17
C PRO A 31 -3.49 -3.51 6.74
N TYR A 32 -2.53 -4.04 5.99
CA TYR A 32 -1.14 -4.16 6.41
C TYR A 32 -0.41 -2.85 6.10
N LYS A 33 -0.53 -1.88 7.01
CA LYS A 33 0.15 -0.58 6.90
C LYS A 33 0.79 -0.18 8.22
N PHE A 34 1.88 0.57 8.13
CA PHE A 34 2.63 1.04 9.29
C PHE A 34 3.12 2.46 9.10
N SER A 35 2.83 3.32 10.07
CA SER A 35 3.30 4.70 10.07
C SER A 35 4.66 4.77 10.75
N TYR A 36 5.68 5.25 10.03
CA TYR A 36 7.04 5.42 10.53
C TYR A 36 7.63 6.76 10.06
N LYS A 37 8.20 7.54 10.98
CA LYS A 37 8.75 8.89 10.71
C LYS A 37 7.80 9.82 9.93
N GLY A 38 6.50 9.77 10.24
CA GLY A 38 5.48 10.59 9.59
C GLY A 38 5.07 10.14 8.17
N LYS A 39 5.58 8.99 7.69
CA LYS A 39 5.16 8.37 6.42
C LYS A 39 4.40 7.07 6.69
N THR A 40 3.34 6.83 5.93
CA THR A 40 2.60 5.55 5.95
C THR A 40 3.18 4.62 4.90
N TYR A 41 3.64 3.46 5.34
CA TYR A 41 4.12 2.37 4.48
C TYR A 41 3.08 1.26 4.43
N TYR A 42 2.97 0.62 3.28
CA TYR A 42 1.99 -0.41 2.99
C TYR A 42 2.71 -1.70 2.61
N PHE A 43 2.12 -2.83 2.98
CA PHE A 43 2.76 -4.14 2.85
C PHE A 43 1.83 -5.16 2.21
N CYS A 44 2.38 -6.04 1.40
CA CYS A 44 1.64 -7.12 0.74
C CYS A 44 1.18 -8.19 1.75
N SER A 45 1.82 -8.27 2.92
CA SER A 45 1.61 -9.33 3.89
C SER A 45 2.02 -8.91 5.30
N PRO A 46 1.44 -9.53 6.34
CA PRO A 46 1.81 -9.24 7.73
C PRO A 46 3.27 -9.57 8.03
N MET A 47 3.86 -10.54 7.31
CA MET A 47 5.28 -10.87 7.43
C MET A 47 6.18 -9.72 6.97
N CYS A 48 5.88 -9.08 5.83
CA CYS A 48 6.62 -7.91 5.34
C CYS A 48 6.48 -6.73 6.32
N MET A 49 5.26 -6.49 6.82
CA MET A 49 5.04 -5.47 7.85
C MET A 49 5.85 -5.74 9.14
N ALA A 50 5.91 -6.99 9.60
CA ALA A 50 6.67 -7.37 10.78
C ALA A 50 8.19 -7.23 10.57
N GLU A 51 8.69 -7.60 9.39
CA GLU A 51 10.10 -7.44 9.04
C GLU A 51 10.49 -5.96 8.95
N PHE A 52 9.64 -5.12 8.33
CA PHE A 52 9.81 -3.68 8.32
C PHE A 52 9.81 -3.10 9.74
N LYS A 53 8.87 -3.51 10.62
CA LYS A 53 8.84 -3.06 12.01
C LYS A 53 10.13 -3.41 12.77
N LYS A 54 10.74 -4.56 12.49
CA LYS A 54 12.00 -4.98 13.14
C LYS A 54 13.19 -4.14 12.66
N ARG A 55 13.22 -3.74 11.39
CA ARG A 55 14.37 -3.03 10.78
C ARG A 55 13.93 -1.93 9.82
N PRO A 56 13.15 -0.92 10.26
CA PRO A 56 12.54 0.05 9.35
C PRO A 56 13.61 0.87 8.64
N GLU A 57 14.68 1.23 9.35
CA GLU A 57 15.84 1.98 8.85
C GLU A 57 16.57 1.29 7.69
N LYS A 58 16.45 -0.03 7.55
CA LYS A 58 17.05 -0.78 6.43
C LYS A 58 16.27 -0.60 5.14
N TYR A 59 14.96 -0.38 5.23
CA TYR A 59 14.04 -0.30 4.10
C TYR A 59 13.68 1.15 3.74
N ILE A 60 13.81 2.08 4.70
CA ILE A 60 13.64 3.52 4.49
C ILE A 60 15.00 4.18 4.24
N LYS A 61 15.41 4.22 2.97
CA LYS A 61 16.53 5.06 2.53
C LYS A 61 16.11 6.52 2.37
#